data_AF-K9RRE9-F1
#
_entry.id   AF-K9RRE9-F1
#
_cell.length_a   1.000
_cell.length_b   1.000
_cell.length_c   1.000
_cell.angle_alpha   90.00
_cell.angle_beta   90.00
_cell.angle_gamma   90.00
#
_symmetry.space_group_name_H-M   'P 1'
#
loop_
_entity.id
_entity.type
_entity.pdbx_description
1 polymer ?
#
loop_
_entity_poly.entity_id
_entity_poly.type
_entity_poly.pdbx_seq_one_letter_code
_entity_poly.pdbx_strand_id
1 'polypeptide(L)'
;MRRLGLAKLGFMGILFGINWLSMGQAWGQSIPRIKTGVMYPQVRQELLSRGWILLPNASLLESPRLKPLERYLLNQQGYSELYGCELSGVDLCAFRFQSRKGDVLEISTVHLSVTPDGTILSWTRRRPAK
;
A
#
# COMPACT_ATOMS: atom_id res chain seq x y z
N MET A 1 37.74 12.69 69.75
CA MET A 1 38.61 12.95 68.59
C MET A 1 37.94 12.45 67.32
N ARG A 2 37.89 13.31 66.27
CA ARG A 2 37.70 13.04 64.82
C ARG A 2 36.32 12.51 64.34
N ARG A 3 35.50 13.43 63.79
CA ARG A 3 35.11 13.61 62.35
C ARG A 3 34.08 12.59 61.86
N LEU A 4 32.79 12.94 61.74
CA LEU A 4 32.11 13.57 60.59
C LEU A 4 32.38 12.86 59.24
N GLY A 5 31.35 12.13 58.77
CA GLY A 5 31.19 11.62 57.41
C GLY A 5 29.78 11.94 56.93
N LEU A 6 29.69 13.07 56.22
CA LEU A 6 28.53 13.63 55.50
C LEU A 6 28.46 13.01 54.08
N ALA A 7 27.29 13.13 53.43
CA ALA A 7 26.98 12.96 51.99
C ALA A 7 26.31 11.62 51.60
N LYS A 8 25.28 11.54 50.75
CA LYS A 8 24.54 12.47 49.86
C LYS A 8 23.24 11.72 49.50
N LEU A 9 22.04 12.29 49.67
CA LEU A 9 21.29 13.04 48.66
C LEU A 9 21.20 12.38 47.26
N GLY A 10 19.96 12.05 46.88
CA GLY A 10 19.46 12.33 45.54
C GLY A 10 19.32 11.14 44.60
N PHE A 11 18.17 10.45 44.62
CA PHE A 11 17.65 9.87 43.37
C PHE A 11 17.01 11.01 42.58
N MET A 12 17.89 11.69 41.84
CA MET A 12 17.59 12.74 40.89
C MET A 12 16.84 12.12 39.71
N GLY A 13 15.67 12.68 39.39
CA GLY A 13 14.86 12.25 38.27
C GLY A 13 15.55 12.43 36.93
N ILE A 14 15.15 11.61 35.95
CA ILE A 14 15.30 11.93 34.53
C ILE A 14 13.96 11.68 33.86
N LEU A 15 13.33 12.79 33.51
CA LEU A 15 12.32 12.91 32.46
C LEU A 15 12.93 12.46 31.14
N PHE A 16 12.35 11.45 30.49
CA PHE A 16 12.39 11.35 29.04
C PHE A 16 10.95 11.23 28.52
N GLY A 17 10.29 12.39 28.46
CA GLY A 17 9.21 12.60 27.53
C GLY A 17 9.78 12.51 26.13
N ILE A 18 9.65 11.36 25.49
CA ILE A 18 9.88 11.24 24.06
C ILE A 18 8.56 11.58 23.38
N ASN A 19 8.45 12.86 23.07
CA ASN A 19 7.64 13.39 21.99
C ASN A 19 7.84 12.53 20.74
N TRP A 20 6.94 11.62 20.45
CA TRP A 20 6.74 11.13 19.08
C TRP A 20 5.55 11.86 18.45
N LEU A 21 5.66 13.19 18.39
CA LEU A 21 5.02 13.97 17.34
C LEU A 21 5.75 13.63 16.04
N SER A 22 5.45 12.46 15.49
CA SER A 22 5.65 12.17 14.08
C SER A 22 4.62 12.97 13.29
N MET A 23 4.67 14.30 13.38
CA MET A 23 4.19 15.20 12.34
C MET A 23 5.12 15.03 11.15
N GLY A 24 5.09 13.84 10.55
CA GLY A 24 5.55 13.65 9.19
C GLY A 24 4.69 14.56 8.33
N GLN A 25 5.31 15.65 7.88
CA GLN A 25 4.74 16.60 6.93
C GLN A 25 3.86 15.83 5.92
N ALA A 26 2.62 16.26 5.76
CA ALA A 26 1.72 15.72 4.76
C ALA A 26 2.13 16.23 3.36
N TRP A 27 3.33 15.85 2.90
CA TRP A 27 3.71 15.95 1.50
C TRP A 27 2.62 15.22 0.73
N GLY A 28 1.84 15.95 -0.06
CA GLY A 28 0.73 15.35 -0.79
C GLY A 28 1.25 14.18 -1.61
N GLN A 29 0.77 12.97 -1.30
CA GLN A 29 1.16 11.78 -2.06
C GLN A 29 0.77 11.99 -3.51
N SER A 30 1.78 12.25 -4.33
CA SER A 30 1.64 12.36 -5.76
C SER A 30 1.49 10.97 -6.33
N ILE A 31 0.61 10.83 -7.33
CA ILE A 31 0.60 9.61 -8.13
C ILE A 31 1.90 9.66 -8.94
N PRO A 32 2.69 8.57 -8.99
CA PRO A 32 3.79 8.48 -9.92
C PRO A 32 3.32 8.75 -11.35
N ARG A 33 4.24 9.07 -12.27
CA ARG A 33 3.88 9.11 -13.70
C ARG A 33 3.71 7.68 -14.18
N ILE A 34 2.54 7.10 -13.91
CA ILE A 34 2.14 5.79 -14.43
C ILE A 34 2.10 5.94 -15.96
N LYS A 35 2.70 5.00 -16.66
CA LYS A 35 2.69 4.93 -18.12
C LYS A 35 1.92 3.67 -18.53
N THR A 36 1.20 3.75 -19.63
CA THR A 36 0.61 2.57 -20.27
C THR A 36 1.72 1.70 -20.86
N GLY A 37 1.46 0.40 -21.01
CA GLY A 37 2.45 -0.54 -21.58
C GLY A 37 3.55 -0.98 -20.60
N VAL A 38 3.54 -0.51 -19.35
CA VAL A 38 4.48 -0.93 -18.31
C VAL A 38 3.92 -2.12 -17.53
N MET A 39 4.79 -3.00 -17.04
CA MET A 39 4.41 -4.15 -16.22
C MET A 39 3.84 -3.70 -14.86
N TYR A 40 2.72 -4.30 -14.46
CA TYR A 40 2.06 -3.99 -13.19
C TYR A 40 2.96 -4.12 -11.94
N PRO A 41 3.81 -5.16 -11.79
CA PRO A 41 4.71 -5.28 -10.64
C PRO A 41 5.61 -4.05 -10.43
N GLN A 42 6.06 -3.42 -11.51
CA GLN A 42 6.92 -2.23 -11.44
C GLN A 42 6.14 -1.03 -10.87
N VAL A 43 4.93 -0.82 -11.39
CA VAL A 43 4.05 0.27 -10.92
C VAL A 43 3.61 0.04 -9.48
N ARG A 44 3.31 -1.21 -9.11
CA ARG A 44 3.00 -1.60 -7.73
C ARG A 44 4.11 -1.21 -6.76
N GLN A 45 5.36 -1.57 -7.05
CA GLN A 45 6.50 -1.21 -6.20
C GLN A 45 6.70 0.31 -6.11
N GLU A 46 6.53 1.03 -7.22
CA GLU A 46 6.61 2.50 -7.20
C GLU A 46 5.52 3.13 -6.33
N LEU A 47 4.29 2.62 -6.37
CA LEU A 47 3.19 3.09 -5.52
C LEU A 47 3.46 2.82 -4.04
N LEU A 48 3.88 1.60 -3.70
CA LEU A 48 4.22 1.21 -2.34
C LEU A 48 5.37 2.07 -1.78
N SER A 49 6.42 2.31 -2.55
CA SER A 49 7.55 3.17 -2.13
C SER A 49 7.15 4.63 -1.90
N ARG A 50 6.08 5.10 -2.55
CA ARG A 50 5.48 6.44 -2.33
C ARG A 50 4.43 6.45 -1.21
N GLY A 51 4.25 5.32 -0.54
CA GLY A 51 3.37 5.15 0.61
C GLY A 51 1.90 4.97 0.27
N TRP A 52 1.56 4.62 -0.98
CA TRP A 52 0.21 4.13 -1.28
C TRP A 52 -0.02 2.81 -0.55
N ILE A 53 -1.22 2.64 -0.04
CA ILE A 53 -1.63 1.49 0.74
C ILE A 53 -2.42 0.56 -0.18
N LEU A 54 -2.14 -0.74 -0.12
CA LEU A 54 -2.92 -1.76 -0.82
C LEU A 54 -4.35 -1.72 -0.27
N LEU A 55 -5.37 -1.66 -1.14
CA LEU A 55 -6.76 -1.66 -0.70
C LEU A 55 -7.38 -3.03 -1.02
N PRO A 56 -7.44 -3.95 -0.04
CA PRO A 56 -7.88 -5.32 -0.32
C PRO A 56 -9.37 -5.40 -0.59
N ASN A 57 -9.77 -6.31 -1.48
CA ASN A 57 -11.17 -6.63 -1.69
C ASN A 57 -11.56 -7.86 -0.86
N ALA A 58 -12.14 -7.64 0.32
CA ALA A 58 -12.57 -8.72 1.23
C ALA A 58 -13.49 -9.73 0.53
N SER A 59 -14.45 -9.25 -0.25
CA SER A 59 -15.38 -10.11 -1.00
C SER A 59 -14.68 -11.05 -1.98
N LEU A 60 -13.54 -10.62 -2.54
CA LEU A 60 -12.75 -11.45 -3.43
C LEU A 60 -11.86 -12.42 -2.64
N LEU A 61 -11.19 -11.94 -1.58
CA LEU A 61 -10.31 -12.74 -0.73
C LEU A 61 -11.02 -13.89 -0.03
N GLU A 62 -12.29 -13.70 0.34
CA GLU A 62 -13.11 -14.69 1.02
C GLU A 62 -13.92 -15.57 0.04
N SER A 63 -13.86 -15.28 -1.26
CA SER A 63 -14.65 -15.99 -2.26
C SER A 63 -14.16 -17.43 -2.43
N PRO A 64 -15.02 -18.46 -2.23
CA PRO A 64 -14.67 -19.83 -2.55
C PRO A 64 -14.63 -20.10 -4.06
N ARG A 65 -15.05 -19.12 -4.89
CA ARG A 65 -15.21 -19.24 -6.34
C ARG A 65 -14.33 -18.23 -7.09
N LEU A 66 -13.04 -18.22 -6.80
CA LEU A 66 -12.05 -17.45 -7.57
C LEU A 66 -11.85 -18.03 -8.97
N LYS A 67 -11.83 -17.16 -9.99
CA LYS A 67 -11.42 -17.52 -11.34
C LYS A 67 -9.94 -17.94 -11.35
N PRO A 68 -9.47 -18.72 -12.35
CA PRO A 68 -8.08 -19.18 -12.42
C PRO A 68 -7.06 -18.04 -12.33
N LEU A 69 -7.25 -16.95 -13.07
CA LEU A 69 -6.34 -15.80 -13.03
C LEU A 69 -6.39 -15.06 -11.68
N GLU A 70 -7.58 -14.85 -11.11
CA GLU A 70 -7.72 -14.22 -9.79
C GLU A 70 -7.00 -15.05 -8.71
N ARG A 71 -7.13 -16.38 -8.76
CA ARG A 71 -6.43 -17.29 -7.87
C ARG A 71 -4.91 -17.22 -8.03
N TYR A 72 -4.42 -17.14 -9.28
CA TYR A 72 -3.01 -16.95 -9.57
C TYR A 72 -2.49 -15.63 -8.96
N LEU A 73 -3.16 -14.52 -9.24
CA LEU A 73 -2.76 -13.20 -8.79
C LEU A 73 -2.83 -13.04 -7.26
N LEU A 74 -3.85 -13.62 -6.61
CA LEU A 74 -4.00 -13.56 -5.17
C LEU A 74 -3.03 -14.50 -4.45
N ASN A 75 -3.02 -15.79 -4.80
CA ASN A 75 -2.37 -16.81 -3.98
C ASN A 75 -0.92 -17.07 -4.37
N GLN A 76 -0.58 -16.91 -5.66
CA GLN A 76 0.80 -17.13 -6.14
C GLN A 76 1.58 -15.82 -6.18
N GLN A 77 0.95 -14.73 -6.63
CA GLN A 77 1.62 -13.43 -6.75
C GLN A 77 1.45 -12.51 -5.53
N GLY A 78 0.47 -12.77 -4.66
CA GLY A 78 0.26 -11.99 -3.44
C GLY A 78 -0.32 -10.59 -3.69
N TYR A 79 -1.12 -10.41 -4.75
CA TYR A 79 -1.75 -9.12 -5.08
C TYR A 79 -3.06 -8.92 -4.32
N SER A 80 -2.96 -8.74 -3.01
CA SER A 80 -4.11 -8.51 -2.10
C SER A 80 -5.02 -7.35 -2.53
N GLU A 81 -4.47 -6.36 -3.25
CA GLU A 81 -5.16 -5.20 -3.80
C GLU A 81 -6.01 -5.48 -5.06
N LEU A 82 -6.05 -6.74 -5.51
CA LEU A 82 -6.88 -7.15 -6.62
C LEU A 82 -8.35 -6.89 -6.29
N TYR A 83 -8.99 -6.07 -7.12
CA TYR A 83 -10.41 -5.77 -7.01
C TYR A 83 -11.26 -6.79 -7.77
N GLY A 84 -10.77 -7.29 -8.90
CA GLY A 84 -11.41 -8.36 -9.67
C GLY A 84 -10.90 -8.43 -11.10
N CYS A 85 -11.23 -9.52 -11.79
CA CYS A 85 -10.92 -9.68 -13.21
C CYS A 85 -12.16 -9.99 -14.05
N GLU A 86 -12.18 -9.51 -15.28
CA GLU A 86 -13.21 -9.79 -16.30
C GLU A 86 -12.56 -10.31 -17.58
N LEU A 87 -13.30 -11.17 -18.30
CA LEU A 87 -12.88 -11.71 -19.58
C LEU A 87 -13.62 -10.97 -20.68
N SER A 88 -12.90 -10.14 -21.43
CA SER A 88 -13.44 -9.29 -22.51
C SER A 88 -12.61 -9.48 -23.78
N GLY A 89 -12.50 -10.74 -24.24
CA GLY A 89 -11.58 -11.16 -25.32
C GLY A 89 -10.11 -11.27 -24.90
N VAL A 90 -9.74 -10.55 -23.84
CA VAL A 90 -8.50 -10.69 -23.05
C VAL A 90 -8.86 -10.64 -21.56
N ASP A 91 -7.95 -11.11 -20.70
CA ASP A 91 -8.16 -11.01 -19.26
C ASP A 91 -7.81 -9.59 -18.77
N LEU A 92 -8.81 -8.87 -18.27
CA LEU A 92 -8.65 -7.53 -17.72
C LEU A 92 -8.79 -7.59 -16.20
N CYS A 93 -7.82 -7.05 -15.47
CA CYS A 93 -7.84 -7.02 -14.01
C CYS A 93 -7.71 -5.60 -13.47
N ALA A 94 -8.47 -5.31 -12.42
CA ALA A 94 -8.43 -4.03 -11.72
C ALA A 94 -7.79 -4.18 -10.33
N PHE A 95 -6.93 -3.23 -9.97
CA PHE A 95 -6.23 -3.18 -8.69
C PHE A 95 -6.47 -1.84 -8.01
N ARG A 96 -6.64 -1.84 -6.69
CA ARG A 96 -6.97 -0.62 -5.93
C ARG A 96 -5.96 -0.29 -4.85
N PHE A 97 -5.60 0.98 -4.80
CA PHE A 97 -4.72 1.55 -3.79
C PHE A 97 -5.40 2.73 -3.13
N GLN A 98 -5.06 2.98 -1.87
CA GLN A 98 -5.52 4.13 -1.12
C GLN A 98 -4.34 5.01 -0.71
N SER A 99 -4.48 6.31 -0.89
CA SER A 99 -3.55 7.28 -0.30
C SER A 99 -3.87 7.48 1.19
N ARG A 100 -2.93 8.02 1.95
CA ARG A 100 -3.16 8.45 3.35
C ARG A 100 -4.25 9.50 3.51
N LYS A 101 -4.62 10.19 2.42
CA LYS A 101 -5.68 11.21 2.38
C LYS A 101 -7.06 10.62 2.01
N GLY A 102 -7.14 9.31 1.80
CA GLY A 102 -8.38 8.63 1.43
C GLY A 102 -8.65 8.58 -0.08
N ASP A 103 -7.83 9.21 -0.93
CA ASP A 103 -7.99 9.07 -2.38
C ASP A 103 -7.78 7.61 -2.80
N VAL A 104 -8.64 7.13 -3.70
CA VAL A 104 -8.56 5.79 -4.27
C VAL A 104 -7.98 5.88 -5.68
N LEU A 105 -6.94 5.10 -5.93
CA LEU A 105 -6.35 4.89 -7.25
C LEU A 105 -6.75 3.49 -7.72
N GLU A 106 -7.41 3.42 -8.87
CA GLU A 106 -7.76 2.17 -9.54
C GLU A 106 -6.89 2.04 -10.79
N ILE A 107 -6.23 0.89 -10.94
CA ILE A 107 -5.33 0.57 -12.05
C ILE A 107 -5.91 -0.61 -12.80
N SER A 108 -6.09 -0.45 -14.10
CA SER A 108 -6.56 -1.51 -14.99
C SER A 108 -5.41 -2.07 -15.80
N THR A 109 -5.38 -3.38 -15.92
CA THR A 109 -4.32 -4.14 -16.57
C THR A 109 -4.90 -5.14 -17.56
N VAL A 110 -4.08 -5.53 -18.55
CA VAL A 110 -4.34 -6.69 -19.40
C VAL A 110 -3.35 -7.79 -19.09
N HIS A 111 -3.86 -9.01 -18.97
CA HIS A 111 -3.09 -10.23 -18.78
C HIS A 111 -3.20 -11.08 -20.05
N LEU A 112 -2.05 -11.52 -20.56
CA LEU A 112 -1.94 -12.42 -21.71
C LEU A 112 -1.12 -13.64 -21.29
N SER A 113 -1.23 -14.75 -22.01
CA SER A 113 -0.48 -15.98 -21.71
C SER A 113 1.03 -15.78 -21.64
N VAL A 114 1.56 -14.81 -22.39
CA VAL A 114 2.99 -14.46 -22.42
C VAL A 114 3.40 -13.39 -21.40
N THR A 115 2.43 -12.69 -20.81
CA THR A 115 2.65 -11.64 -19.80
C THR A 115 1.67 -11.83 -18.64
N PRO A 116 1.82 -12.91 -17.86
CA PRO A 116 0.87 -13.29 -16.82
C PRO A 116 0.82 -12.27 -15.66
N ASP A 117 1.85 -11.44 -15.51
CA ASP A 117 1.93 -10.43 -14.43
C ASP A 117 1.19 -9.14 -14.77
N GLY A 118 0.68 -9.00 -15.99
CA GLY A 118 -0.20 -7.91 -16.40
C GLY A 118 0.54 -6.64 -16.84
N THR A 119 -0.03 -5.97 -17.85
CA THR A 119 0.46 -4.69 -18.39
C THR A 119 -0.55 -3.59 -18.13
N ILE A 120 -0.11 -2.42 -17.69
CA ILE A 120 -0.99 -1.27 -17.44
C ILE A 120 -1.67 -0.82 -18.74
N LEU A 121 -3.00 -0.77 -18.70
CA LEU A 121 -3.82 -0.17 -19.74
C LEU A 121 -4.26 1.24 -19.39
N SER A 122 -4.71 1.44 -18.15
CA SER A 122 -5.23 2.72 -17.69
C SER A 122 -5.23 2.82 -16.17
N TRP A 123 -5.46 4.02 -15.65
CA TRP A 123 -5.64 4.26 -14.23
C TRP A 123 -6.56 5.45 -14.00
N THR A 124 -7.29 5.44 -12.89
CA THR A 124 -8.16 6.56 -12.48
C THR A 124 -7.98 6.86 -10.99
N ARG A 125 -8.01 8.15 -10.63
CA ARG A 125 -7.98 8.60 -9.23
C ARG A 125 -9.33 9.19 -8.86
N ARG A 126 -9.94 8.68 -7.80
CA ARG A 126 -11.16 9.25 -7.20
C ARG A 126 -10.80 9.84 -5.84
N ARG A 127 -11.23 11.07 -5.59
CA ARG A 127 -11.10 11.71 -4.28
C ARG A 127 -12.35 11.44 -3.45
N PRO A 128 -12.24 11.32 -2.13
CA PRO A 128 -13.42 11.24 -1.27
C PRO A 128 -14.27 12.51 -1.45
N ALA A 129 -15.59 12.35 -1.48
CA ALA A 129 -16.50 13.49 -1.40
C ALA A 129 -16.28 14.21 -0.06
N LYS A 130 -16.20 15.53 -0.10
CA LYS A 130 -16.10 16.38 1.10
C LYS A 130 -17.43 16.49 1.81
#